data_AF-A0A2V5PUZ5-F1
#
_entry.id   AF-A0A2V5PUZ5-F1
#
_cell.length_a   1.000
_cell.length_b   1.000
_cell.length_c   1.000
_cell.angle_alpha   90.00
_cell.angle_beta   90.00
_cell.angle_gamma   90.00
#
_symmetry.space_group_name_H-M   'P 1'
#
loop_
_entity.id
_entity.type
_entity.pdbx_description
1 polymer ?
#
loop_
_entity_poly.entity_id
_entity_poly.type
_entity_poly.pdbx_seq_one_letter_code
_entity_poly.pdbx_strand_id
1 'polypeptide(L)'
;MARLERRFEQAKQNAGGAERLCKIGVLSKVELEQRLLRVVQCECNLANARVTVCKGEVAELESRVASGENAKDDLANARATLAQLTEAAQIATAKRERAEVEAAEANLRRQQKLLKLGAANESDVNRAEEKLADLKLPRN
;
A
#
# COMPACT_ATOMS: atom_id res chain seq x y z
N MET A 1 -14.63 -3.34 6.70
CA MET A 1 -14.08 -1.97 6.68
C MET A 1 -13.42 -1.53 7.99
N ALA A 2 -14.14 -1.53 9.12
CA ALA A 2 -13.61 -1.05 10.42
C ALA A 2 -12.26 -1.65 10.86
N ARG A 3 -11.99 -2.93 10.57
CA ARG A 3 -10.69 -3.56 10.87
C ARG A 3 -9.54 -2.97 10.06
N LEU A 4 -9.76 -2.64 8.79
CA LEU A 4 -8.74 -2.06 7.91
C LEU A 4 -8.46 -0.60 8.29
N GLU A 5 -9.50 0.15 8.64
CA GLU A 5 -9.36 1.54 9.13
C GLU A 5 -8.58 1.57 10.44
N ARG A 6 -8.90 0.67 11.39
CA ARG A 6 -8.14 0.54 12.63
C ARG A 6 -6.66 0.21 12.37
N ARG A 7 -6.38 -0.69 11.42
CA ARG A 7 -5.00 -1.04 11.03
C ARG A 7 -4.26 0.15 10.40
N PHE A 8 -4.92 0.91 9.54
CA PHE A 8 -4.34 2.10 8.93
C PHE A 8 -4.03 3.16 9.98
N GLU A 9 -4.95 3.40 10.91
CA GLU A 9 -4.74 4.39 11.98
C GLU A 9 -3.61 3.97 12.92
N GLN A 10 -3.56 2.68 13.30
CA GLN A 10 -2.42 2.15 14.07
C GLN A 10 -1.10 2.28 13.31
N ALA A 11 -1.07 2.04 12.00
CA ALA A 11 0.13 2.23 11.19
C ALA A 11 0.58 3.70 11.19
N LYS A 12 -0.35 4.65 11.05
CA LYS A 12 -0.04 6.10 11.12
C LYS A 12 0.51 6.51 12.47
N GLN A 13 -0.11 6.06 13.57
CA GLN A 13 0.36 6.34 14.92
C GLN A 13 1.75 5.75 15.17
N ASN A 14 2.01 4.53 14.68
CA ASN A 14 3.31 3.87 14.81
C ASN A 14 4.42 4.53 13.99
N ALA A 15 4.08 5.13 12.84
CA ALA A 15 4.98 5.95 12.04
C ALA A 15 5.14 7.36 12.64
N GLY A 16 4.14 7.85 13.38
CA GLY A 16 4.18 9.09 14.14
C GLY A 16 5.34 9.08 15.14
N GLY A 17 6.28 10.01 14.97
CA GLY A 17 7.46 10.10 15.83
C GLY A 17 8.54 9.05 15.57
N ALA A 18 8.36 8.12 14.61
CA ALA A 18 9.38 7.13 14.26
C ALA A 18 10.68 7.80 13.78
N GLU A 19 10.59 8.93 13.08
CA GLU A 19 11.76 9.70 12.64
C GLU A 19 12.56 10.24 13.84
N ARG A 20 11.88 10.79 14.85
CA ARG A 20 12.53 11.24 16.09
C ARG A 20 13.21 10.08 16.79
N LEU A 21 12.53 8.94 16.92
CA LEU A 21 13.08 7.73 17.54
C LEU A 21 14.31 7.20 16.79
N CYS A 22 14.32 7.28 15.46
CA CYS A 22 15.49 6.94 14.64
C CYS A 22 16.66 7.91 14.88
N LYS A 23 16.39 9.22 14.96
CA LYS A 23 17.40 10.25 15.20
C LYS A 23 18.09 10.11 16.55
N ILE A 24 17.37 9.70 17.59
CA ILE A 24 17.92 9.48 18.94
C ILE A 24 18.48 8.07 19.15
N GLY A 25 18.54 7.25 18.09
CA GLY A 25 19.14 5.90 18.13
C GLY A 25 18.26 4.82 18.79
N VAL A 26 17.00 5.12 19.12
CA VAL A 26 16.06 4.13 19.69
C VAL A 26 15.56 3.17 18.61
N LEU A 27 15.39 3.64 17.37
CA LEU A 27 15.05 2.79 16.22
C LEU A 27 16.18 2.78 15.21
N SER A 28 16.38 1.65 14.56
CA SER A 28 17.22 1.57 13.38
C SER A 28 16.54 2.25 12.18
N LYS A 29 17.36 2.66 11.20
CA LYS A 29 16.85 3.20 9.93
C LYS A 29 15.96 2.19 9.19
N VAL A 30 16.25 0.89 9.31
CA VAL A 30 15.40 -0.18 8.72
C VAL A 30 14.00 -0.15 9.30
N GLU A 31 13.88 -0.03 10.62
CA GLU A 31 12.59 -0.02 11.31
C GLU A 31 11.76 1.21 10.96
N LEU A 32 12.41 2.37 10.79
CA LEU A 32 11.75 3.57 10.29
C LEU A 32 11.16 3.35 8.89
N GLU A 33 11.97 2.88 7.95
CA GLU A 33 11.55 2.62 6.57
C GLU A 33 10.40 1.60 6.51
N GLN A 34 10.47 0.52 7.31
CA GLN A 34 9.40 -0.48 7.40
C GLN A 34 8.09 0.09 7.96
N ARG A 35 8.15 0.98 8.96
CA ARG A 35 6.96 1.63 9.53
C ARG A 35 6.30 2.55 8.51
N LEU A 36 7.09 3.31 7.74
CA LEU A 36 6.59 4.16 6.66
C LEU A 36 5.97 3.32 5.53
N LEU A 37 6.64 2.23 5.12
CA LEU A 37 6.13 1.32 4.10
C LEU A 37 4.79 0.68 4.52
N ARG A 38 4.65 0.30 5.80
CA ARG A 38 3.39 -0.25 6.35
C ARG A 38 2.23 0.73 6.23
N VAL A 39 2.45 2.03 6.41
CA VAL A 39 1.39 3.04 6.25
C VAL A 39 0.85 3.02 4.82
N VAL A 40 1.75 3.03 3.83
CA VAL A 40 1.39 3.02 2.42
C VAL A 40 0.68 1.72 2.02
N GLN A 41 1.13 0.58 2.54
CA GLN A 41 0.47 -0.71 2.32
C GLN A 41 -0.94 -0.74 2.93
N CYS A 42 -1.12 -0.23 4.15
CA CYS A 42 -2.43 -0.14 4.78
C CYS A 42 -3.37 0.82 4.05
N GLU A 43 -2.87 1.95 3.54
CA GLU A 43 -3.61 2.91 2.73
C GLU A 43 -4.15 2.27 1.45
N CYS A 44 -3.28 1.58 0.70
CA CYS A 44 -3.64 0.85 -0.51
C CYS A 44 -4.69 -0.24 -0.23
N ASN A 45 -4.50 -1.03 0.83
CA ASN A 45 -5.47 -2.07 1.21
C ASN A 45 -6.84 -1.49 1.59
N LEU A 46 -6.87 -0.34 2.27
CA LEU A 46 -8.11 0.34 2.63
C LEU A 46 -8.82 0.88 1.38
N ALA A 47 -8.09 1.52 0.47
CA ALA A 47 -8.65 2.05 -0.78
C ALA A 47 -9.24 0.93 -1.65
N ASN A 48 -8.52 -0.18 -1.82
CA ASN A 48 -9.02 -1.34 -2.57
C ASN A 48 -10.26 -1.96 -1.92
N ALA A 49 -10.30 -2.05 -0.58
CA ALA A 49 -11.48 -2.55 0.11
C ALA A 49 -12.71 -1.63 -0.06
N ARG A 50 -12.52 -0.30 -0.08
CA ARG A 50 -13.60 0.65 -0.39
C ARG A 50 -14.17 0.44 -1.78
N VAL A 51 -13.30 0.22 -2.77
CA VAL A 51 -13.74 -0.11 -4.15
C VAL A 51 -14.55 -1.39 -4.17
N THR A 52 -14.10 -2.46 -3.51
CA THR A 52 -14.83 -3.74 -3.49
C THR A 52 -16.21 -3.61 -2.86
N VAL A 53 -16.34 -2.85 -1.76
CA VAL A 53 -17.63 -2.60 -1.11
C VAL A 53 -18.55 -1.81 -2.04
N CYS A 54 -18.05 -0.71 -2.61
CA CYS A 54 -18.83 0.14 -3.50
C CYS A 54 -19.26 -0.59 -4.79
N LYS A 55 -18.43 -1.50 -5.32
CA LYS A 55 -18.81 -2.39 -6.42
C LYS A 55 -20.01 -3.29 -6.07
N GLY A 56 -20.05 -3.80 -4.83
CA GLY A 56 -21.19 -4.57 -4.34
C GLY A 56 -22.47 -3.74 -4.28
N GLU A 57 -22.38 -2.53 -3.72
CA GLU A 57 -23.51 -1.58 -3.63
C GLU A 57 -24.04 -1.18 -5.02
N VAL A 58 -23.15 -0.93 -6.00
CA VAL A 58 -23.55 -0.66 -7.38
C VAL A 58 -24.28 -1.86 -7.98
N ALA A 59 -23.79 -3.09 -7.78
CA ALA A 59 -24.45 -4.29 -8.30
C ALA A 59 -25.84 -4.53 -7.68
N GLU A 60 -26.00 -4.24 -6.39
CA GLU A 60 -27.29 -4.30 -5.70
C GLU A 60 -28.27 -3.26 -6.25
N LEU A 61 -27.82 -2.02 -6.46
CA LEU A 61 -28.64 -0.95 -7.05
C LEU A 61 -29.01 -1.26 -8.52
N GLU A 62 -28.11 -1.85 -9.29
CA GLU A 62 -28.39 -2.31 -10.65
C GLU A 62 -29.51 -3.36 -10.68
N SER A 63 -29.47 -4.31 -9.76
CA SER A 63 -30.53 -5.32 -9.60
C SER A 63 -31.89 -4.68 -9.26
N ARG A 64 -31.91 -3.71 -8.34
CA ARG A 64 -33.13 -2.99 -7.92
C ARG A 64 -33.74 -2.17 -9.06
N VAL A 65 -32.90 -1.48 -9.84
CA VAL A 65 -33.35 -0.76 -11.05
C VAL A 65 -33.89 -1.73 -12.09
N ALA A 66 -33.25 -2.89 -12.28
CA ALA A 66 -33.73 -3.93 -13.19
C ALA A 66 -35.07 -4.55 -12.74
N SER A 67 -35.33 -4.64 -11.44
CA SER A 67 -36.63 -5.06 -10.90
C SER A 67 -37.72 -3.97 -10.95
N GLY A 68 -37.43 -2.81 -11.54
CA GLY A 68 -38.40 -1.73 -11.75
C GLY A 68 -38.52 -0.73 -10.60
N GLU A 69 -37.67 -0.79 -9.58
CA GLU A 69 -37.57 0.30 -8.60
C GLU A 69 -36.95 1.53 -9.24
N ASN A 70 -37.51 2.70 -8.97
CA ASN A 70 -37.03 3.96 -9.50
C ASN A 70 -35.84 4.48 -8.67
N ALA A 71 -34.72 3.76 -8.75
CA ALA A 71 -33.46 4.06 -8.05
C ALA A 71 -32.34 4.53 -9.02
N LYS A 72 -32.72 5.14 -10.14
CA LYS A 72 -31.78 5.55 -11.20
C LYS A 72 -30.80 6.64 -10.75
N ASP A 73 -31.27 7.59 -9.94
CA ASP A 73 -30.43 8.68 -9.42
C ASP A 73 -29.44 8.14 -8.37
N ASP A 74 -29.87 7.22 -7.52
CA ASP A 74 -29.00 6.53 -6.54
C ASP A 74 -27.94 5.68 -7.25
N LEU A 75 -28.31 4.98 -8.32
CA LEU A 75 -27.37 4.24 -9.15
C LEU A 75 -26.34 5.16 -9.83
N ALA A 76 -26.76 6.32 -10.34
CA ALA A 76 -25.86 7.30 -10.94
C ALA A 76 -24.85 7.84 -9.90
N ASN A 77 -25.32 8.18 -8.70
CA ASN A 77 -24.48 8.65 -7.59
C ASN A 77 -23.50 7.56 -7.11
N ALA A 78 -23.95 6.31 -7.01
CA ALA A 78 -23.11 5.18 -6.61
C ALA A 78 -22.02 4.91 -7.67
N ARG A 79 -22.34 5.00 -8.97
CA ARG A 79 -21.37 4.87 -10.05
C ARG A 79 -20.34 6.00 -10.07
N ALA A 80 -20.77 7.24 -9.81
CA ALA A 80 -19.84 8.37 -9.68
C ALA A 80 -18.89 8.18 -8.50
N THR A 81 -19.42 7.73 -7.35
CA THR A 81 -18.62 7.39 -6.16
C THR A 81 -17.64 6.25 -6.44
N LEU A 82 -18.07 5.22 -7.16
CA LEU A 82 -17.23 4.09 -7.56
C LEU A 82 -16.06 4.55 -8.44
N ALA A 83 -16.31 5.46 -9.39
CA ALA A 83 -15.26 6.02 -10.24
C ALA A 83 -14.20 6.77 -9.41
N GLN A 84 -14.62 7.64 -8.49
CA GLN A 84 -13.72 8.37 -7.59
C GLN A 84 -12.90 7.43 -6.69
N LEU A 85 -13.55 6.42 -6.10
CA LEU A 85 -12.86 5.44 -5.26
C LEU A 85 -11.88 4.59 -6.07
N THR A 86 -12.21 4.26 -7.32
CA THR A 86 -11.33 3.50 -8.21
C THR A 86 -10.09 4.30 -8.58
N GLU A 87 -10.23 5.58 -8.91
CA GLU A 87 -9.10 6.47 -9.15
C GLU A 87 -8.22 6.59 -7.90
N ALA A 88 -8.81 6.81 -6.73
CA ALA A 88 -8.08 6.87 -5.46
C ALA A 88 -7.33 5.56 -5.16
N ALA A 89 -7.93 4.40 -5.46
CA ALA A 89 -7.29 3.10 -5.28
C ALA A 89 -6.14 2.87 -6.28
N GLN A 90 -6.25 3.34 -7.52
CA GLN A 90 -5.16 3.30 -8.50
C GLN A 90 -3.99 4.17 -8.04
N ILE A 91 -4.26 5.39 -7.59
CA ILE A 91 -3.23 6.29 -7.04
C ILE A 91 -2.54 5.64 -5.83
N ALA A 92 -3.31 5.07 -4.90
CA ALA A 92 -2.76 4.40 -3.72
C ALA A 92 -1.94 3.14 -4.08
N THR A 93 -2.34 2.42 -5.13
CA THR A 93 -1.61 1.24 -5.65
C THR A 93 -0.29 1.66 -6.29
N ALA A 94 -0.31 2.67 -7.16
CA ALA A 94 0.91 3.22 -7.75
C ALA A 94 1.87 3.78 -6.68
N LYS A 95 1.34 4.43 -5.65
CA LYS A 95 2.12 4.89 -4.49
C LYS A 95 2.76 3.73 -3.72
N ARG A 96 2.02 2.64 -3.51
CA ARG A 96 2.55 1.42 -2.87
C ARG A 96 3.67 0.80 -3.68
N GLU A 97 3.47 0.64 -4.99
CA GLU A 97 4.46 0.04 -5.88
C GLU A 97 5.77 0.84 -5.90
N ARG A 98 5.68 2.17 -6.03
CA ARG A 98 6.85 3.05 -5.93
C ARG A 98 7.56 2.91 -4.59
N ALA A 99 6.81 2.93 -3.49
CA ALA A 99 7.39 2.77 -2.14
C ALA A 99 8.05 1.40 -1.93
N GLU A 100 7.49 0.32 -2.51
CA GLU A 100 8.07 -1.03 -2.46
C GLU A 100 9.39 -1.11 -3.24
N VAL A 101 9.44 -0.50 -4.43
CA VAL A 101 10.67 -0.41 -5.24
C VAL A 101 11.74 0.40 -4.51
N GLU A 102 11.41 1.59 -4.01
CA GLU A 102 12.34 2.45 -3.27
C GLU A 102 12.91 1.75 -2.03
N ALA A 103 12.06 1.02 -1.28
CA ALA A 103 12.50 0.24 -0.12
C ALA A 103 13.43 -0.93 -0.52
N ALA A 104 13.15 -1.60 -1.64
CA ALA A 104 14.00 -2.67 -2.16
C ALA A 104 15.36 -2.13 -2.64
N GLU A 105 15.39 -0.98 -3.32
CA GLU A 105 16.63 -0.32 -3.73
C GLU A 105 17.47 0.13 -2.53
N ALA A 106 16.82 0.71 -1.50
CA ALA A 106 17.50 1.08 -0.26
C ALA A 106 18.09 -0.15 0.46
N ASN A 107 17.39 -1.29 0.43
CA ASN A 107 17.91 -2.54 0.98
C ASN A 107 19.11 -3.05 0.18
N LEU A 108 19.02 -3.10 -1.16
CA LEU A 108 20.13 -3.54 -2.01
C LEU A 108 21.39 -2.71 -1.78
N ARG A 109 21.28 -1.37 -1.78
CA ARG A 109 22.40 -0.47 -1.50
C ARG A 109 23.05 -0.75 -0.14
N ARG A 110 22.24 -1.13 0.86
CA ARG A 110 22.73 -1.48 2.20
C ARG A 110 23.47 -2.80 2.20
N GLN A 111 22.92 -3.84 1.55
CA GLN A 111 23.59 -5.14 1.46
C GLN A 111 24.92 -5.04 0.70
N GLN A 112 24.95 -4.29 -0.40
CA GLN A 112 26.20 -4.00 -1.12
C GLN A 112 27.23 -3.28 -0.25
N LYS A 113 26.80 -2.35 0.61
CA LYS A 113 27.70 -1.67 1.55
C LYS A 113 28.21 -2.63 2.63
N LEU A 114 27.36 -3.49 3.18
CA LEU A 114 27.75 -4.47 4.19
C LEU A 114 28.70 -5.51 3.62
N LEU A 115 28.49 -5.97 2.39
CA LEU A 115 29.40 -6.87 1.68
C LEU A 115 30.80 -6.25 1.55
N LYS A 116 30.89 -4.97 1.14
CA LYS A 116 32.16 -4.23 1.08
C LYS A 116 32.88 -4.12 2.43
N LEU A 117 32.13 -4.16 3.52
CA LEU A 117 32.65 -4.11 4.89
C LEU A 117 32.94 -5.51 5.48
N GLY A 118 32.71 -6.59 4.71
CA GLY A 118 32.85 -7.97 5.18
C GLY A 118 31.77 -8.41 6.18
N ALA A 119 30.67 -7.66 6.28
CA ALA A 119 29.60 -7.87 7.26
C ALA A 119 28.32 -8.49 6.66
N ALA A 120 28.29 -8.77 5.36
CA ALA A 120 27.23 -9.50 4.66
C ALA A 120 27.83 -10.44 3.61
N ASN A 121 27.04 -11.40 3.13
CA ASN A 121 27.46 -12.36 2.12
C ASN A 121 26.94 -11.98 0.73
N GLU A 122 27.54 -12.55 -0.32
CA GLU A 122 27.06 -12.37 -1.70
C GLU A 122 25.61 -12.85 -1.87
N SER A 123 25.21 -13.90 -1.15
CA SER A 123 23.83 -14.40 -1.15
C SER A 123 22.81 -13.37 -0.64
N ASP A 124 23.19 -12.49 0.29
CA ASP A 124 22.32 -11.42 0.80
C ASP A 124 22.09 -10.33 -0.26
N VAL A 125 23.11 -10.05 -1.08
CA VAL A 125 23.03 -9.12 -2.20
C VAL A 125 22.18 -9.71 -3.32
N ASN A 126 22.45 -10.96 -3.72
CA ASN A 126 21.70 -11.64 -4.77
C ASN A 126 20.20 -11.70 -4.44
N ARG A 127 19.86 -12.05 -3.19
CA ARG A 127 18.45 -12.06 -2.74
C ARG A 127 17.80 -10.67 -2.78
N ALA A 128 18.57 -9.61 -2.51
CA ALA A 128 18.06 -8.24 -2.60
C ALA A 128 17.86 -7.80 -4.06
N GLU A 129 18.72 -8.26 -4.98
CA GLU A 129 18.62 -8.01 -6.42
C GLU A 129 17.43 -8.74 -7.02
N GLU A 130 17.25 -10.03 -6.73
CA GLU A 130 16.10 -10.83 -7.14
C GLU A 130 14.79 -10.16 -6.71
N LYS A 131 14.70 -9.76 -5.44
CA LYS A 131 13.51 -9.07 -4.92
C LYS A 131 13.24 -7.73 -5.63
N LEU A 132 14.28 -6.99 -5.98
CA LEU A 132 14.13 -5.74 -6.72
C LEU A 132 13.68 -6.00 -8.16
N ALA A 133 14.21 -7.04 -8.80
CA ALA A 133 13.82 -7.46 -10.14
C ALA A 133 12.34 -7.88 -10.16
N ASP A 134 11.91 -8.70 -9.20
CA ASP A 134 10.52 -9.15 -9.05
C ASP A 134 9.53 -7.98 -8.90
N LEU A 135 9.93 -6.92 -8.19
CA LEU A 135 9.10 -5.73 -7.99
C LEU A 135 9.06 -4.81 -9.22
N LYS A 136 10.06 -4.91 -10.11
CA LYS A 136 10.13 -4.12 -11.35
C LYS A 136 9.46 -4.83 -12.53
N LEU A 137 9.22 -6.13 -12.42
CA LEU A 137 8.41 -6.85 -13.40
C LEU A 137 6.96 -6.31 -13.33
N PRO A 138 6.30 -6.13 -14.48
CA PRO A 138 4.88 -5.81 -14.50
C PRO A 138 4.13 -6.95 -13.79
N ARG A 139 3.47 -6.63 -12.67
CA ARG A 139 2.56 -7.57 -12.01
C ARG A 139 1.31 -7.67 -12.89
N ASN A 140 1.25 -8.73 -13.69
CA ASN A 140 0.06 -9.14 -14.45
C ASN A 140 -1.11 -9.48 -13.52
#